data_AF-A0A0G4PMJ5-F1
#
_entry.id   AF-A0A0G4PMJ5-F1
#
_cell.length_a   1.000
_cell.length_b   1.000
_cell.length_c   1.000
_cell.angle_alpha   90.00
_cell.angle_beta   90.00
_cell.angle_gamma   90.00
#
_symmetry.space_group_name_H-M   'P 1'
#
loop_
_entity.id
_entity.type
_entity.pdbx_description
1 polymer ?
#
loop_
_entity_poly.entity_id
_entity_poly.type
_entity_poly.pdbx_seq_one_letter_code
_entity_poly.pdbx_strand_id
1 'polypeptide(L)'
;MLVNMLEGITLTETRSFGRRWDICLLVPELQFGVVILANTAQTSNYTAQLLAFHILDKRLGIRRQQRLDWNRRNWSLIEQGKQRVADKVNYRPPIVPPPMLHLDEYTGTYTHAGYKDIAVYLERGVLRADRKDITWPETIRFQHVTGEHFLMLSTHNEDFGAFCPEVYDAEFRISIQGKPWTLGESNGG
;
A
#
# COMPACT_ATOMS: atom_id res chain seq x y z
N MET A 1 1.20 -11.81 -33.42
CA MET A 1 2.33 -12.69 -33.06
C MET A 1 2.92 -12.44 -31.67
N LEU A 2 2.57 -11.34 -30.97
CA LEU A 2 2.98 -11.09 -29.57
C LEU A 2 2.04 -11.70 -28.52
N VAL A 3 0.82 -12.08 -28.90
CA VAL A 3 -0.22 -12.59 -27.99
C VAL A 3 -0.05 -14.09 -27.68
N ASN A 4 0.58 -14.87 -28.56
CA ASN A 4 0.69 -16.34 -28.41
C ASN A 4 1.99 -16.80 -27.73
N MET A 5 2.98 -15.93 -27.46
CA MET A 5 4.19 -16.30 -26.70
C MET A 5 4.01 -16.17 -25.18
N LEU A 6 2.85 -15.70 -24.71
CA LEU A 6 2.59 -15.52 -23.28
C LEU A 6 2.11 -16.80 -22.58
N GLU A 7 1.78 -17.87 -23.32
CA GLU A 7 1.27 -19.13 -22.73
C GLU A 7 2.34 -19.97 -22.01
N GLY A 8 3.63 -19.61 -22.10
CA GLY A 8 4.74 -20.31 -21.44
C GLY A 8 5.46 -19.50 -20.35
N ILE A 9 5.19 -18.19 -20.23
CA ILE A 9 5.90 -17.33 -19.29
C ILE A 9 5.24 -17.43 -17.93
N THR A 10 5.89 -18.12 -17.00
CA THR A 10 5.50 -18.11 -15.61
C THR A 10 6.15 -16.92 -14.92
N LEU A 11 5.35 -15.90 -14.62
CA LEU A 11 5.73 -14.82 -13.72
C LEU A 11 5.22 -15.19 -12.32
N THR A 12 6.13 -15.61 -11.45
CA THR A 12 5.81 -15.81 -10.04
C THR A 12 6.24 -14.60 -9.25
N GLU A 13 5.24 -13.81 -8.84
CA GLU A 13 5.40 -12.77 -7.83
C GLU A 13 5.35 -13.45 -6.46
N THR A 14 6.50 -13.60 -5.82
CA THR A 14 6.56 -14.23 -4.49
C THR A 14 6.36 -13.14 -3.45
N ARG A 15 5.23 -13.18 -2.74
CA ARG A 15 4.98 -12.33 -1.57
C ARG A 15 5.66 -12.98 -0.37
N SER A 16 6.75 -12.40 0.11
CA SER A 16 7.29 -12.74 1.43
C SER A 16 6.88 -11.67 2.44
N PHE A 17 6.47 -12.13 3.63
CA PHE A 17 5.94 -11.36 4.75
C PHE A 17 6.65 -10.00 4.92
N GLY A 18 5.89 -8.90 4.80
CA GLY A 18 6.39 -7.53 4.95
C GLY A 18 7.14 -6.99 3.71
N ARG A 19 6.38 -6.56 2.69
CA ARG A 19 6.82 -5.74 1.53
C ARG A 19 8.15 -6.13 0.85
N ARG A 20 8.56 -7.40 0.94
CA ARG A 20 9.69 -7.93 0.16
C ARG A 20 9.13 -8.49 -1.13
N TRP A 21 9.63 -7.98 -2.24
CA TRP A 21 9.19 -8.35 -3.57
C TRP A 21 10.37 -8.93 -4.35
N ASP A 22 10.17 -10.16 -4.77
CA ASP A 22 11.13 -10.93 -5.55
C ASP A 22 10.49 -11.13 -6.93
N ILE A 23 11.18 -10.72 -8.00
CA ILE A 23 10.72 -11.03 -9.35
C ILE A 23 11.41 -12.32 -9.79
N CYS A 24 10.60 -13.34 -10.03
CA CYS A 24 11.01 -14.56 -10.70
C CYS A 24 10.31 -14.63 -12.06
N LEU A 25 11.10 -14.58 -13.13
CA LEU A 25 10.65 -14.80 -14.50
C LEU A 25 11.26 -16.12 -14.98
N LEU A 26 10.41 -17.09 -15.30
CA LEU A 26 10.82 -18.36 -15.89
C LEU A 26 10.22 -18.47 -17.29
N VAL A 27 11.08 -18.75 -18.27
CA VAL A 27 10.70 -18.99 -19.67
C VAL A 27 11.24 -20.37 -20.08
N PRO A 28 10.47 -21.44 -19.83
CA PRO A 28 10.90 -22.82 -20.05
C PRO A 28 11.31 -23.11 -21.49
N GLU A 29 10.58 -22.56 -22.48
CA GLU A 29 10.87 -22.79 -23.91
C GLU A 29 12.23 -22.22 -24.32
N LEU A 30 12.73 -21.22 -23.59
CA LEU A 30 14.04 -20.62 -23.80
C LEU A 30 15.12 -21.20 -22.88
N GLN A 31 14.76 -22.14 -22.00
CA GLN A 31 15.60 -22.61 -20.88
C GLN A 31 16.24 -21.44 -20.13
N PHE A 32 15.43 -20.40 -19.89
CA PHE A 32 15.91 -19.11 -19.42
C PHE A 32 15.13 -18.68 -18.18
N GLY A 33 15.84 -18.10 -17.22
CA GLY A 33 15.24 -17.56 -16.00
C GLY A 33 15.95 -16.31 -15.54
N VAL A 34 15.19 -15.41 -14.92
CA VAL A 34 15.71 -14.21 -14.26
C VAL A 34 15.13 -14.16 -12.85
N VAL A 35 16.02 -14.05 -11.88
CA VAL A 35 15.65 -13.79 -10.48
C VAL A 35 16.28 -12.47 -10.08
N ILE A 36 15.46 -11.53 -9.64
CA ILE A 36 15.91 -10.25 -9.10
C ILE A 36 15.41 -10.15 -7.67
N LEU A 37 16.36 -10.03 -6.76
CA LEU A 37 16.12 -9.82 -5.34
C LEU A 37 16.42 -8.36 -5.03
N ALA A 38 15.50 -7.72 -4.32
CA ALA A 38 15.69 -6.36 -3.84
C ALA A 38 15.29 -6.24 -2.37
N ASN A 39 15.86 -5.23 -1.72
CA ASN A 39 15.72 -4.99 -0.28
C ASN A 39 15.14 -3.59 0.02
N THR A 40 14.57 -2.93 -0.98
CA THR A 40 13.89 -1.63 -0.84
C THR A 40 12.38 -1.80 -1.05
N ALA A 41 11.60 -0.74 -0.82
CA ALA A 41 10.14 -0.78 -0.95
C ALA A 41 9.68 -0.80 -2.42
N GLN A 42 8.61 -0.09 -2.76
CA GLN A 42 7.95 -0.15 -4.06
C GLN A 42 8.86 0.24 -5.25
N THR A 43 9.88 1.07 -5.05
CA THR A 43 10.84 1.51 -6.08
C THR A 43 11.69 0.38 -6.67
N SER A 44 12.07 -0.61 -5.86
CA SER A 44 12.80 -1.76 -6.38
C SER A 44 11.95 -2.60 -7.32
N ASN A 45 10.63 -2.61 -7.16
CA ASN A 45 9.76 -3.44 -7.99
C ASN A 45 9.75 -2.91 -9.42
N TYR A 46 9.62 -1.59 -9.58
CA TYR A 46 9.67 -0.94 -10.88
C TYR A 46 11.02 -1.13 -11.57
N THR A 47 12.10 -1.04 -10.81
CA THR A 47 13.46 -1.23 -11.32
C THR A 47 13.74 -2.69 -11.68
N ALA A 48 13.34 -3.63 -10.81
CA ALA A 48 13.46 -5.06 -11.05
C ALA A 48 12.63 -5.48 -12.26
N GLN A 49 11.41 -4.96 -12.41
CA GLN A 49 10.56 -5.26 -13.57
C GLN A 49 11.20 -4.73 -14.85
N LEU A 50 11.64 -3.48 -14.86
CA LEU A 50 12.37 -2.88 -15.98
C LEU A 50 13.57 -3.74 -16.38
N LEU A 51 14.38 -4.17 -15.40
CA LEU A 51 15.58 -4.96 -15.64
C LEU A 51 15.26 -6.37 -16.15
N ALA A 52 14.31 -7.07 -15.52
CA ALA A 52 13.91 -8.42 -15.92
C ALA A 52 13.42 -8.44 -17.37
N PHE A 53 12.52 -7.52 -17.73
CA PHE A 53 11.99 -7.44 -19.08
C PHE A 53 13.02 -6.91 -20.08
N HIS A 54 13.93 -6.02 -19.69
CA HIS A 54 15.04 -5.60 -20.57
C HIS A 54 15.98 -6.76 -20.92
N ILE A 55 16.29 -7.63 -19.95
CA ILE A 55 17.10 -8.83 -20.19
C ILE A 55 16.33 -9.81 -21.09
N LEU A 56 15.05 -10.04 -20.82
CA LEU A 56 14.20 -10.90 -21.64
C LEU A 56 14.10 -10.39 -23.10
N ASP A 57 13.82 -9.10 -23.30
CA ASP A 57 13.71 -8.49 -24.63
C ASP A 57 15.02 -8.59 -25.41
N LYS A 58 16.17 -8.46 -24.72
CA LYS A 58 17.49 -8.69 -25.33
C LYS A 58 17.66 -10.15 -25.74
N ARG A 59 17.24 -11.10 -24.90
CA ARG A 59 17.33 -12.54 -25.18
C ARG A 59 16.45 -12.96 -26.35
N LEU A 60 15.26 -12.38 -26.46
CA LEU A 60 14.31 -12.58 -27.57
C LEU A 60 14.69 -11.83 -28.86
N GLY A 61 15.76 -11.02 -28.84
CA GLY A 61 16.18 -10.24 -30.02
C GLY A 61 15.22 -9.11 -30.38
N ILE A 62 14.34 -8.68 -29.45
CA ILE A 62 13.38 -7.61 -29.70
C ILE A 62 14.13 -6.28 -29.87
N ARG A 63 13.90 -5.63 -31.02
CA ARG A 63 14.50 -4.34 -31.34
C ARG A 63 14.04 -3.28 -30.36
N ARG A 64 14.92 -2.34 -29.99
CA ARG A 64 14.64 -1.33 -28.96
C ARG A 64 13.34 -0.54 -29.22
N GLN A 65 13.02 -0.25 -30.48
CA GLN A 65 11.81 0.49 -30.86
C GLN A 65 10.50 -0.29 -30.64
N GLN A 66 10.58 -1.62 -30.53
CA GLN A 66 9.43 -2.50 -30.30
C GLN A 66 9.24 -2.86 -28.82
N ARG A 67 10.20 -2.48 -27.96
CA ARG A 67 10.14 -2.78 -26.53
C ARG A 67 9.14 -1.86 -25.84
N LEU A 68 8.48 -2.39 -24.81
CA LEU A 68 7.60 -1.60 -23.96
C LEU A 68 8.43 -0.56 -23.19
N ASP A 69 7.96 0.68 -23.17
CA ASP A 69 8.54 1.71 -22.30
C ASP A 69 8.05 1.50 -20.85
N TRP A 70 8.76 0.62 -20.15
CA TRP A 70 8.50 0.31 -18.75
C TRP A 70 8.67 1.53 -17.84
N ASN A 71 9.57 2.47 -18.16
CA ASN A 71 9.72 3.69 -17.38
C ASN A 71 8.46 4.54 -17.45
N ARG A 72 7.96 4.79 -18.67
CA ARG A 72 6.71 5.54 -18.86
C ARG A 72 5.52 4.83 -18.19
N ARG A 73 5.43 3.51 -18.31
CA ARG A 73 4.39 2.71 -17.64
C ARG A 73 4.46 2.85 -16.12
N ASN A 74 5.64 2.68 -15.53
CA ASN A 74 5.85 2.74 -14.08
C ASN A 74 5.55 4.14 -13.54
N TRP A 75 6.00 5.20 -14.23
CA TRP A 75 5.66 6.58 -13.88
C TRP A 75 4.16 6.84 -13.92
N SER A 76 3.46 6.35 -14.95
CA SER A 76 2.00 6.46 -15.03
C SER A 76 1.30 5.77 -13.85
N LEU A 77 1.78 4.59 -13.43
CA LEU A 77 1.24 3.88 -12.27
C LEU A 77 1.49 4.64 -10.96
N ILE A 78 2.67 5.25 -10.80
CA ILE A 78 3.01 6.08 -9.65
C ILE A 78 2.07 7.29 -9.56
N GLU A 79 1.91 8.03 -10.66
CA GLU A 79 1.06 9.23 -10.69
C GLU A 79 -0.43 8.88 -10.48
N GLN A 80 -0.91 7.78 -11.06
CA GLN A 80 -2.25 7.27 -10.78
C GLN A 80 -2.42 6.90 -9.29
N GLY A 81 -1.41 6.27 -8.69
CA GLY A 81 -1.41 5.95 -7.26
C GLY A 81 -1.49 7.19 -6.38
N LYS A 82 -0.66 8.20 -6.66
CA LYS A 82 -0.69 9.51 -5.98
C LYS A 82 -2.04 10.19 -6.12
N GLN A 83 -2.62 10.19 -7.32
CA GLN A 83 -3.92 10.80 -7.56
C GLN A 83 -5.02 10.10 -6.76
N ARG A 84 -5.06 8.76 -6.75
CA ARG A 84 -6.04 8.00 -5.94
C ARG A 84 -5.92 8.31 -4.45
N VAL A 85 -4.69 8.40 -3.94
CA VAL A 85 -4.45 8.80 -2.54
C VAL A 85 -4.94 10.22 -2.29
N ALA A 86 -4.61 11.16 -3.17
CA ALA A 86 -5.07 12.55 -3.06
C ALA A 86 -6.60 12.65 -3.09
N ASP A 87 -7.26 11.96 -4.02
CA ASP A 87 -8.72 11.93 -4.14
C ASP A 87 -9.36 11.39 -2.86
N LYS A 88 -8.80 10.31 -2.28
CA LYS A 88 -9.28 9.71 -1.04
C LYS A 88 -9.10 10.64 0.16
N VAL A 89 -7.92 11.25 0.32
CA VAL A 89 -7.63 12.19 1.43
C VAL A 89 -8.49 13.45 1.35
N ASN A 90 -8.74 13.93 0.13
CA ASN A 90 -9.53 15.14 -0.12
C ASN A 90 -11.04 14.88 -0.21
N TYR A 91 -11.47 13.62 -0.22
CA TYR A 91 -12.88 13.26 -0.23
C TYR A 91 -13.60 13.87 0.98
N ARG A 92 -14.72 14.54 0.73
CA ARG A 92 -15.61 15.07 1.75
C ARG A 92 -17.03 14.62 1.42
N PRO A 93 -17.69 13.84 2.30
CA PRO A 93 -19.07 13.47 2.07
C PRO A 93 -19.99 14.72 2.15
N PRO A 94 -21.14 14.72 1.46
CA PRO A 94 -22.06 15.88 1.46
C PRO A 94 -22.57 16.27 2.85
N ILE A 95 -22.70 15.28 3.73
CA ILE A 95 -23.09 15.47 5.13
C ILE A 95 -21.96 14.91 5.98
N VAL A 96 -21.49 15.70 6.94
CA VAL A 96 -20.41 15.34 7.87
C VAL A 96 -20.97 15.40 9.30
N PRO A 97 -21.74 14.39 9.75
CA PRO A 97 -21.99 14.18 11.16
C PRO A 97 -20.66 14.20 11.93
N PRO A 98 -20.54 14.93 13.05
CA PRO A 98 -19.37 14.84 13.90
C PRO A 98 -19.27 13.43 14.53
N PRO A 99 -18.10 13.05 15.06
CA PRO A 99 -18.00 11.89 15.94
C PRO A 99 -18.98 12.02 17.11
N MET A 100 -19.54 10.90 17.55
CA MET A 100 -20.50 10.86 18.64
C MET A 100 -19.87 11.23 19.99
N LEU A 101 -18.59 10.91 20.17
CA LEU A 101 -17.84 11.17 21.40
C LEU A 101 -16.79 12.25 21.19
N HIS A 102 -16.29 12.80 22.29
CA HIS A 102 -15.08 13.63 22.23
C HIS A 102 -13.87 12.79 21.82
N LEU A 103 -12.91 13.39 21.10
CA LEU A 103 -11.78 12.65 20.52
C LEU A 103 -10.95 11.90 21.57
N ASP A 104 -10.82 12.40 22.79
CA ASP A 104 -10.11 11.75 23.89
C ASP A 104 -10.71 10.40 24.30
N GLU A 105 -12.01 10.20 24.12
CA GLU A 105 -12.68 8.91 24.40
C GLU A 105 -12.28 7.81 23.41
N TYR A 106 -11.72 8.16 22.25
CA TYR A 106 -11.17 7.21 21.26
C TYR A 106 -9.72 6.84 21.52
N THR A 107 -9.13 7.31 22.61
CA THR A 107 -7.79 6.89 23.02
C THR A 107 -7.85 5.53 23.70
N GLY A 108 -6.81 4.72 23.50
CA GLY A 108 -6.79 3.35 24.00
C GLY A 108 -5.98 2.43 23.11
N THR A 109 -5.93 1.15 23.50
CA THR A 109 -5.26 0.13 22.70
C THR A 109 -6.31 -0.76 22.04
N TYR A 110 -6.24 -0.87 20.72
CA TYR A 110 -7.16 -1.67 19.90
C TYR A 110 -6.40 -2.84 19.28
N THR A 111 -6.92 -4.05 19.43
CA THR A 111 -6.31 -5.26 18.86
C THR A 111 -6.97 -5.61 17.53
N HIS A 112 -6.19 -5.70 16.46
CA HIS A 112 -6.65 -6.22 15.17
C HIS A 112 -5.94 -7.53 14.83
N ALA A 113 -6.69 -8.53 14.36
CA ALA A 113 -6.18 -9.87 14.07
C ALA A 113 -5.03 -9.87 13.02
N GLY A 114 -5.02 -8.90 12.10
CA GLY A 114 -3.98 -8.75 11.08
C GLY A 114 -2.84 -7.78 11.43
N TYR A 115 -3.06 -6.80 12.32
CA TYR A 115 -2.12 -5.69 12.54
C TYR A 115 -1.55 -5.63 13.96
N LYS A 116 -1.93 -6.58 14.83
CA LYS A 116 -1.65 -6.56 16.27
C LYS A 116 -2.27 -5.33 16.95
N ASP A 117 -1.77 -5.01 18.14
CA ASP A 117 -2.26 -3.92 18.96
C ASP A 117 -1.84 -2.56 18.38
N ILE A 118 -2.78 -1.63 18.33
CA ILE A 118 -2.59 -0.24 17.94
C ILE A 118 -2.97 0.63 19.13
N ALA A 119 -1.97 1.30 19.72
CA ALA A 119 -2.18 2.26 20.78
C ALA A 119 -2.49 3.65 20.18
N VAL A 120 -3.76 4.06 20.27
CA VAL A 120 -4.24 5.35 19.83
C VAL A 120 -4.14 6.35 20.97
N TYR A 121 -3.54 7.50 20.70
CA TYR A 121 -3.39 8.61 21.62
C TYR A 121 -3.81 9.94 20.97
N LEU A 122 -4.19 10.90 21.80
CA LEU A 122 -4.56 12.24 21.34
C LEU A 122 -3.36 13.18 21.48
N GLU A 123 -2.97 13.83 20.39
CA GLU A 123 -1.91 14.84 20.39
C GLU A 123 -2.38 16.07 19.61
N ARG A 124 -2.38 17.24 20.27
CA ARG A 124 -2.75 18.53 19.66
C ARG A 124 -4.09 18.49 18.92
N GLY A 125 -5.07 17.78 19.49
CA GLY A 125 -6.42 17.64 18.91
C GLY A 125 -6.52 16.66 17.74
N VAL A 126 -5.50 15.85 17.50
CA VAL A 126 -5.47 14.84 16.43
C VAL A 126 -5.19 13.47 17.04
N LEU A 127 -5.99 12.47 16.67
CA LEU A 127 -5.74 11.09 17.05
C LEU A 127 -4.56 10.55 16.24
N ARG A 128 -3.63 9.90 16.94
CA ARG A 128 -2.40 9.33 16.37
C ARG A 128 -2.14 7.96 16.95
N ALA A 129 -1.33 7.17 16.24
CA ALA A 129 -0.76 5.94 16.77
C ALA A 129 0.65 5.78 16.21
N ASP A 130 1.57 5.24 17.01
CA ASP A 130 2.92 4.92 16.56
C ASP A 130 3.14 3.42 16.62
N ARG A 131 3.68 2.86 15.54
CA ARG A 131 4.07 1.45 15.47
C ARG A 131 5.56 1.40 15.17
N LYS A 132 6.37 1.42 16.22
CA LYS A 132 7.85 1.42 16.10
C LYS A 132 8.43 0.00 16.10
N ASP A 133 7.72 -0.96 16.68
CA ASP A 133 8.18 -2.34 16.85
C ASP A 133 7.74 -3.27 15.71
N ILE A 134 7.69 -2.73 14.49
CA ILE A 134 7.39 -3.48 13.26
C ILE A 134 8.52 -3.31 12.25
N THR A 135 8.56 -4.15 11.21
CA THR A 135 9.60 -4.13 10.17
C THR A 135 9.85 -2.75 9.58
N TRP A 136 8.79 -1.95 9.45
CA TRP A 136 8.84 -0.58 8.91
C TRP A 136 8.14 0.36 9.89
N PRO A 137 8.89 1.02 10.80
CA PRO A 137 8.30 1.93 11.77
C PRO A 137 7.41 2.97 11.09
N GLU A 138 6.20 3.14 11.62
CA GLU A 138 5.21 4.06 11.06
C GLU A 138 4.53 4.89 12.13
N THR A 139 4.15 6.10 11.73
CA THR A 139 3.28 6.99 12.48
C THR A 139 1.99 7.15 11.70
N ILE A 140 0.88 6.85 12.37
CA ILE A 140 -0.47 6.89 11.84
C ILE A 140 -1.16 8.14 12.36
N ARG A 141 -1.81 8.88 11.46
CA ARG A 141 -2.69 9.99 11.80
C ARG A 141 -4.11 9.64 11.38
N PHE A 142 -5.06 9.83 12.29
CA PHE A 142 -6.48 9.65 12.00
C PHE A 142 -7.09 10.98 11.55
N GLN A 143 -7.71 10.97 10.38
CA GLN A 143 -8.46 12.10 9.83
C GLN A 143 -9.95 11.76 9.83
N HIS A 144 -10.76 12.53 10.56
CA HIS A 144 -12.21 12.33 10.59
C HIS A 144 -12.83 12.56 9.19
N VAL A 145 -13.79 11.71 8.83
CA VAL A 145 -14.55 11.81 7.58
C VAL A 145 -16.02 12.07 7.85
N THR A 146 -16.66 11.23 8.67
CA THR A 146 -18.11 11.29 8.97
C THR A 146 -18.45 10.32 10.09
N GLY A 147 -19.24 10.76 11.09
CA GLY A 147 -19.61 9.93 12.24
C GLY A 147 -18.40 9.24 12.87
N GLU A 148 -18.42 7.91 12.90
CA GLU A 148 -17.34 7.09 13.45
C GLU A 148 -16.31 6.61 12.41
N HIS A 149 -16.38 7.15 11.18
CA HIS A 149 -15.48 6.81 10.08
C HIS A 149 -14.35 7.83 9.96
N PHE A 150 -13.13 7.30 9.89
CA PHE A 150 -11.88 8.02 9.81
C PHE A 150 -11.02 7.45 8.68
N LEU A 151 -10.08 8.24 8.18
CA LEU A 151 -8.97 7.75 7.39
C LEU A 151 -7.75 7.58 8.29
N MET A 152 -7.10 6.43 8.21
CA MET A 152 -5.77 6.21 8.77
C MET A 152 -4.73 6.56 7.72
N LEU A 153 -4.01 7.65 7.94
CA LEU A 153 -2.88 8.09 7.12
C LEU A 153 -1.61 7.55 7.74
N SER A 154 -1.05 6.48 7.17
CA SER A 154 0.23 5.93 7.62
C SER A 154 1.40 6.59 6.91
N THR A 155 2.38 7.02 7.71
CA THR A 155 3.62 7.62 7.25
C THR A 155 4.79 6.85 7.83
N HIS A 156 5.77 6.49 6.99
CA HIS A 156 6.97 5.81 7.43
C HIS A 156 8.12 6.82 7.55
N ASN A 157 8.89 6.73 8.64
CA ASN A 157 10.11 7.53 8.74
C ASN A 157 11.09 7.05 7.65
N GLU A 158 11.63 7.99 6.89
CA GLU A 158 12.60 7.78 5.79
C GLU A 158 12.06 7.19 4.49
N ASP A 159 10.79 6.78 4.45
CA ASP A 159 9.94 6.28 3.34
C ASP A 159 10.55 5.33 2.27
N PHE A 160 11.86 5.11 2.20
CA PHE A 160 12.62 4.24 1.29
C PHE A 160 12.00 4.01 -0.11
N GLY A 161 11.31 5.02 -0.67
CA GLY A 161 10.61 4.94 -1.95
C GLY A 161 9.11 4.65 -1.95
N ALA A 162 8.31 4.85 -0.89
CA ALA A 162 6.87 5.01 -1.10
C ALA A 162 6.60 6.39 -1.74
N PHE A 163 5.77 6.42 -2.79
CA PHE A 163 5.51 7.64 -3.54
C PHE A 163 4.41 8.51 -2.92
N CYS A 164 3.71 7.98 -1.93
CA CYS A 164 2.57 8.59 -1.24
C CYS A 164 2.33 7.85 0.08
N PRO A 165 1.73 8.51 1.10
CA PRO A 165 1.31 7.84 2.32
C PRO A 165 0.27 6.76 2.00
N GLU A 166 0.24 5.73 2.84
CA GLU A 166 -0.82 4.72 2.76
C GLU A 166 -2.07 5.21 3.48
N VAL A 167 -3.21 4.97 2.86
CA VAL A 167 -4.50 5.49 3.33
C VAL A 167 -5.50 4.35 3.46
N TYR A 168 -5.87 4.05 4.70
CA TYR A 168 -6.83 3.01 5.05
C TYR A 168 -8.12 3.63 5.56
N ASP A 169 -9.24 2.96 5.29
CA ASP A 169 -10.52 3.33 5.89
C ASP A 169 -10.59 2.70 7.28
N ALA A 170 -10.99 3.50 8.27
CA ALA A 170 -11.05 3.12 9.65
C ALA A 170 -12.42 3.44 10.23
N GLU A 171 -12.94 2.55 11.05
CA GLU A 171 -14.20 2.72 11.76
C GLU A 171 -13.99 2.40 13.24
N PHE A 172 -14.38 3.33 14.11
CA PHE A 172 -14.50 3.06 15.54
C PHE A 172 -15.91 2.54 15.83
N ARG A 173 -16.02 1.38 16.48
CA ARG A 173 -17.33 0.87 16.92
C ARG A 173 -17.56 1.16 18.38
N ILE A 174 -18.65 1.87 18.65
CA ILE A 174 -19.07 2.23 20.00
C ILE A 174 -19.91 1.08 20.58
N SER A 175 -19.55 0.64 21.78
CA SER A 175 -20.29 -0.37 22.54
C SER A 175 -21.60 0.17 23.09
N ILE A 176 -22.49 -0.73 23.56
CA ILE A 176 -23.73 -0.35 24.28
C ILE A 176 -23.47 0.48 25.54
N GLN A 177 -22.24 0.50 26.05
CA GLN A 177 -21.81 1.29 27.20
C GLN A 177 -21.38 2.71 26.81
N GLY A 178 -21.47 3.08 25.53
CA GLY A 178 -21.09 4.40 25.03
C GLY A 178 -19.58 4.60 24.91
N LYS A 179 -18.79 3.52 24.87
CA LYS A 179 -17.33 3.57 24.74
C LYS A 179 -16.82 2.87 23.47
N PRO A 180 -15.78 3.39 22.79
CA PRO A 180 -15.15 2.71 21.67
C PRO A 180 -14.58 1.36 22.12
N TRP A 181 -14.93 0.27 21.42
CA TRP A 181 -14.51 -1.08 21.76
C TRP A 181 -13.60 -1.71 20.69
N THR A 182 -13.82 -1.40 19.41
CA THR A 182 -13.00 -1.92 18.31
C THR A 182 -12.67 -0.86 17.29
N LEU A 183 -11.46 -0.96 16.72
CA LEU A 183 -11.02 -0.27 15.52
C LEU A 183 -10.94 -1.31 14.39
N GLY A 184 -11.67 -1.09 13.30
CA GLY A 184 -11.71 -2.02 12.17
C GLY A 184 -11.64 -1.32 10.81
N GLU A 185 -11.49 -2.11 9.75
CA GLU A 185 -11.65 -1.62 8.38
C GLU A 185 -13.13 -1.29 8.13
N SER A 186 -13.39 -0.11 7.58
CA SER A 186 -14.74 0.27 7.16
C SER A 186 -15.09 -0.55 5.93
N ASN A 187 -15.91 -1.58 6.08
CA ASN A 187 -16.47 -2.30 4.93
C ASN A 187 -17.41 -1.34 4.20
N GLY A 188 -16.95 -0.78 3.07
CA GLY A 188 -17.80 0.00 2.19
C GLY A 188 -18.99 -0.86 1.76
N GLY A 189 -20.18 -0.49 2.22
CA GLY A 189 -21.45 -0.95 1.67
C GLY A 189 -21.76 -0.24 0.36
#